data_AF-A0A6A4TR26-F1
#
_entry.id   AF-A0A6A4TR26-F1
#
_cell.length_a   1.000
_cell.length_b   1.000
_cell.length_c   1.000
_cell.angle_alpha   90.00
_cell.angle_beta   90.00
_cell.angle_gamma   90.00
#
_symmetry.space_group_name_H-M   'P 1'
#
loop_
_entity.id
_entity.type
_entity.pdbx_description
1 polymer ?
#
loop_
_entity_poly.entity_id
_entity_poly.type
_entity_poly.pdbx_seq_one_letter_code
_entity_poly.pdbx_strand_id
1 'polypeptide(L)'
;MIPAWLDPPRFDPKDSPYSHTKSKQISRSNTSVDLEFRDTKYSHLSIVIMEEDPVVIESATYLYERFPRVSTLLRYKKGVLHVLRRSSFFPTRNHDVILVGHGRKGTNETAPLAGHGSEVLARYMSILNALRIFGHLGTISIISCNLGNDRNFMLQLLQVLRSLSVETKLHLYNSFLSVRSDGEIMTRSDGVWSSHDLSRKVIAELDHRGDLLTKVELGCAGPVSPHYKGSVLYLQTFEWPRNPQMFVPMELRKKYPFIDCLEGLTWSLFFEENERRRAPDYVPDQDQRHMTAIWLIEPRPKEKENIVFKHIVNIQDLLVEIRYNAREEVASDLYYVLNECIYKVHRKNLSAKLVGKFMGTENQAEIERFRQNFNEQQSESSLQELRQGLKASKFNDFCRQTFQFQQCSYNCERWGRYFMAAVFSASVRNFRTFSLFLMSVIGCEVGRSRGTDSTLCTAFVGDDHPMVTEQPWPEHLQRGFYGCTVDNYEIAPQNRQIWLDQVVAKENALYIKSKQMMNAVNHDEQTELDIFGRVKVMNKYVFSSYLEFFRGTPEGKKLKRGCTPTFHENLNP
;
A
#
# COMPACT_ATOMS: atom_id res chain seq x y z
N MET A 1 20.94 -37.23 -33.05
CA MET A 1 21.69 -37.00 -31.79
C MET A 1 20.90 -36.02 -30.95
N ILE A 2 20.33 -36.51 -29.85
CA ILE A 2 19.54 -35.76 -28.89
C ILE A 2 20.47 -35.51 -27.68
N PRO A 3 20.63 -34.27 -27.18
CA PRO A 3 21.43 -34.03 -25.98
C PRO A 3 20.75 -34.64 -24.75
N ALA A 4 21.50 -35.48 -24.05
CA ALA A 4 21.10 -36.21 -22.86
C ALA A 4 21.15 -35.32 -21.60
N TRP A 5 20.03 -34.72 -21.21
CA TRP A 5 19.79 -34.18 -19.86
C TRP A 5 18.28 -34.20 -19.53
N LEU A 6 17.67 -35.38 -19.58
CA LEU A 6 16.34 -35.65 -19.03
C LEU A 6 16.28 -37.10 -18.56
N ASP A 7 16.81 -37.37 -17.36
CA ASP A 7 16.36 -38.47 -16.53
C ASP A 7 16.17 -37.94 -15.09
N PRO A 8 14.95 -37.98 -14.52
CA PRO A 8 14.72 -37.62 -13.13
C PRO A 8 14.95 -38.82 -12.18
N PRO A 9 15.36 -38.59 -10.92
CA PRO A 9 15.42 -39.65 -9.92
C PRO A 9 14.02 -40.10 -9.54
N ARG A 10 13.81 -41.42 -9.45
CA ARG A 10 12.62 -42.04 -8.85
C ARG A 10 12.54 -41.68 -7.36
N PHE A 11 11.42 -41.10 -6.95
CA PHE A 11 11.04 -40.98 -5.53
C PHE A 11 9.68 -41.66 -5.33
N ASP A 12 9.67 -42.67 -4.46
CA ASP A 12 8.47 -43.33 -3.91
C ASP A 12 7.79 -42.41 -2.89
N PRO A 13 6.46 -42.17 -2.97
CA PRO A 13 5.72 -41.51 -1.91
C PRO A 13 5.09 -42.55 -0.99
N LYS A 14 5.75 -42.87 0.12
CA LYS A 14 5.07 -43.31 1.35
C LYS A 14 5.27 -42.25 2.42
N ASP A 15 4.18 -41.97 3.12
CA ASP A 15 4.06 -41.21 4.37
C ASP A 15 3.95 -39.67 4.27
N SER A 16 2.71 -39.20 4.12
CA SER A 16 2.24 -37.96 4.76
C SER A 16 0.83 -38.20 5.33
N PRO A 17 0.62 -38.03 6.65
CA PRO A 17 -0.70 -38.13 7.28
C PRO A 17 -1.44 -36.78 7.24
N TYR A 18 -2.75 -36.86 7.54
CA TYR A 18 -3.77 -35.80 7.64
C TYR A 18 -4.68 -35.60 6.42
N SER A 19 -5.58 -36.58 6.30
CA SER A 19 -6.88 -36.48 5.65
C SER A 19 -7.96 -35.94 6.60
N HIS A 20 -9.05 -35.46 5.96
CA HIS A 20 -10.43 -35.26 6.42
C HIS A 20 -10.86 -33.86 6.88
N THR A 21 -11.72 -33.24 6.07
CA THR A 21 -13.16 -33.15 6.41
C THR A 21 -14.08 -32.82 5.22
N LYS A 22 -15.02 -33.76 4.98
CA LYS A 22 -16.43 -33.66 4.51
C LYS A 22 -16.80 -32.85 3.25
N SER A 23 -17.06 -33.61 2.18
CA SER A 23 -17.89 -33.25 1.03
C SER A 23 -19.36 -33.02 1.41
N LYS A 24 -19.91 -31.85 1.08
CA LYS A 24 -21.36 -31.65 0.93
C LYS A 24 -21.72 -31.79 -0.54
N GLN A 25 -22.47 -32.85 -0.85
CA GLN A 25 -23.15 -33.08 -2.12
C GLN A 25 -24.16 -31.95 -2.36
N ILE A 26 -23.99 -31.18 -3.43
CA ILE A 26 -25.04 -30.30 -3.97
C ILE A 26 -25.43 -30.87 -5.33
N SER A 27 -26.71 -31.17 -5.43
CA SER A 27 -27.43 -31.73 -6.56
C SER A 27 -27.24 -30.91 -7.85
N ARG A 28 -26.89 -31.60 -8.93
CA ARG A 28 -26.94 -31.10 -10.31
C ARG A 28 -28.39 -30.91 -10.75
N SER A 29 -28.75 -29.70 -11.16
CA SER A 29 -29.84 -29.45 -12.11
C SER A 29 -29.23 -28.98 -13.43
N ASN A 30 -29.07 -29.94 -14.36
CA ASN A 30 -28.76 -29.68 -15.76
C ASN A 30 -30.02 -29.15 -16.45
N THR A 31 -30.04 -27.89 -16.88
CA THR A 31 -30.70 -27.42 -18.13
C THR A 31 -30.62 -25.88 -18.23
N SER A 32 -29.59 -25.37 -18.93
CA SER A 32 -29.59 -24.05 -19.63
C SER A 32 -28.20 -23.61 -20.16
N VAL A 33 -27.12 -24.34 -19.86
CA VAL A 33 -25.73 -23.90 -20.18
C VAL A 33 -25.31 -24.13 -21.65
N ASP A 34 -26.18 -24.69 -22.50
CA ASP A 34 -25.81 -25.22 -23.82
C ASP A 34 -25.89 -24.26 -25.02
N LEU A 35 -26.06 -22.94 -24.83
CA LEU A 35 -26.35 -22.01 -25.94
C LEU A 35 -25.33 -20.91 -26.27
N GLU A 36 -24.20 -20.77 -25.57
CA GLU A 36 -23.18 -19.75 -25.93
C GLU A 36 -21.75 -20.28 -26.16
N PHE A 37 -21.53 -21.59 -26.26
CA PHE A 37 -20.19 -22.17 -26.49
C PHE A 37 -20.08 -22.94 -27.81
N ARG A 38 -20.66 -22.40 -28.89
CA ARG A 38 -20.51 -22.97 -30.24
C ARG A 38 -19.34 -22.43 -31.08
N ASP A 39 -18.36 -21.71 -30.49
CA ASP A 39 -17.19 -21.28 -31.28
C ASP A 39 -15.78 -21.45 -30.65
N THR A 40 -15.61 -22.09 -29.49
CA THR A 40 -14.25 -22.49 -29.04
C THR A 40 -13.83 -23.82 -29.64
N LYS A 41 -13.65 -23.84 -30.96
CA LYS A 41 -12.84 -24.88 -31.63
C LYS A 41 -11.34 -24.64 -31.31
N TYR A 42 -10.95 -25.03 -30.10
CA TYR A 42 -9.62 -25.49 -29.69
C TYR A 42 -8.44 -24.50 -29.73
N SER A 43 -8.42 -23.50 -28.83
CA SER A 43 -7.18 -22.79 -28.43
C SER A 43 -6.72 -23.19 -27.02
N HIS A 44 -5.40 -23.36 -26.85
CA HIS A 44 -4.79 -23.49 -25.53
C HIS A 44 -4.77 -22.12 -24.84
N LEU A 45 -4.99 -22.06 -23.52
CA LEU A 45 -4.93 -20.81 -22.75
C LEU A 45 -3.69 -20.80 -21.83
N SER A 46 -2.82 -19.82 -21.94
CA SER A 46 -1.80 -19.55 -20.91
C SER A 46 -2.20 -18.36 -20.07
N ILE A 47 -2.54 -18.62 -18.81
CA ILE A 47 -2.97 -17.60 -17.84
C ILE A 47 -1.77 -17.27 -16.96
N VAL A 48 -1.39 -16.00 -16.89
CA VAL A 48 -0.14 -15.59 -16.27
C VAL A 48 -0.39 -14.57 -15.17
N ILE A 49 0.03 -14.95 -13.96
CA ILE A 49 0.09 -14.08 -12.79
C ILE A 49 1.28 -13.14 -12.97
N MET A 50 1.02 -11.86 -13.18
CA MET A 50 2.06 -10.85 -13.46
C MET A 50 2.65 -10.21 -12.21
N GLU A 51 1.97 -10.25 -11.06
CA GLU A 51 2.49 -9.75 -9.78
C GLU A 51 1.99 -10.55 -8.57
N GLU A 52 2.69 -10.40 -7.44
CA GLU A 52 2.43 -11.12 -6.18
C GLU A 52 1.44 -10.36 -5.27
N ASP A 53 0.31 -9.99 -5.87
CA ASP A 53 -0.87 -9.43 -5.20
C ASP A 53 -1.96 -10.50 -5.02
N PRO A 54 -2.60 -10.63 -3.84
CA PRO A 54 -3.64 -11.62 -3.60
C PRO A 54 -4.80 -11.56 -4.60
N VAL A 55 -5.26 -10.37 -4.99
CA VAL A 55 -6.38 -10.19 -5.93
C VAL A 55 -6.00 -10.68 -7.32
N VAL A 56 -4.75 -10.43 -7.75
CA VAL A 56 -4.23 -10.90 -9.04
C VAL A 56 -4.09 -12.42 -9.06
N ILE A 57 -3.53 -12.99 -7.99
CA ILE A 57 -3.37 -14.45 -7.85
C ILE A 57 -4.73 -15.14 -7.86
N GLU A 58 -5.68 -14.63 -7.08
CA GLU A 58 -7.04 -15.15 -6.98
C GLU A 58 -7.76 -15.06 -8.34
N SER A 59 -7.72 -13.90 -8.99
CA SER A 59 -8.34 -13.68 -10.30
C SER A 59 -7.79 -14.63 -11.37
N ALA A 60 -6.46 -14.78 -11.45
CA ALA A 60 -5.83 -15.72 -12.38
C ALA A 60 -6.19 -17.18 -12.08
N THR A 61 -6.33 -17.52 -10.79
CA THR A 61 -6.73 -18.86 -10.36
C THR A 61 -8.17 -19.17 -10.77
N TYR A 62 -9.11 -18.24 -10.57
CA TYR A 62 -10.50 -18.41 -11.01
C TYR A 62 -10.64 -18.51 -12.52
N LEU A 63 -9.87 -17.72 -13.29
CA LEU A 63 -9.82 -17.87 -14.75
C LEU A 63 -9.32 -19.27 -15.17
N TYR A 64 -8.33 -19.81 -14.48
CA TYR A 64 -7.82 -21.17 -14.73
C TYR A 64 -8.87 -22.24 -14.40
N GLU A 65 -9.57 -22.09 -13.27
CA GLU A 65 -10.55 -23.06 -12.78
C GLU A 65 -11.81 -23.14 -13.65
N ARG A 66 -12.07 -22.11 -14.46
CA ARG A 66 -13.12 -22.13 -15.47
C ARG A 66 -12.85 -23.15 -16.58
N PHE A 67 -11.59 -23.30 -17.02
CA PHE A 67 -11.20 -24.20 -18.11
C PHE A 67 -9.88 -24.96 -17.85
N PRO A 68 -9.77 -25.75 -16.77
CA PRO A 68 -8.50 -26.31 -16.31
C PRO A 68 -7.88 -27.31 -17.28
N ARG A 69 -8.70 -28.00 -18.09
CA ARG A 69 -8.21 -29.00 -19.06
C ARG A 69 -7.39 -28.38 -20.18
N VAL A 70 -7.73 -27.17 -20.62
CA VAL A 70 -7.11 -26.50 -21.77
C VAL A 70 -6.27 -25.29 -21.36
N SER A 71 -6.14 -25.03 -20.06
CA SER A 71 -5.41 -23.87 -19.52
C SER A 71 -4.16 -24.29 -18.77
N THR A 72 -3.08 -23.50 -18.92
CA THR A 72 -1.87 -23.59 -18.10
C THR A 72 -1.79 -22.32 -17.24
N LEU A 73 -1.62 -22.49 -15.92
CA LEU A 73 -1.39 -21.39 -15.00
C LEU A 73 0.10 -21.18 -14.80
N LEU A 74 0.56 -19.99 -15.13
CA LEU A 74 1.94 -19.55 -15.06
C LEU A 74 2.08 -18.39 -14.08
N ARG A 75 3.29 -18.19 -13.58
CA ARG A 75 3.68 -17.03 -12.79
C ARG A 75 4.92 -16.39 -13.37
N TYR A 76 4.87 -15.08 -13.58
CA TYR A 76 6.03 -14.29 -13.95
C TYR A 76 6.77 -13.81 -12.70
N LYS A 77 8.08 -14.09 -12.60
CA LYS A 77 8.92 -13.64 -11.49
C LYS A 77 10.36 -13.40 -11.96
N LYS A 78 10.87 -12.18 -11.75
CA LYS A 78 12.26 -11.79 -12.05
C LYS A 78 12.71 -12.16 -13.47
N GLY A 79 11.87 -11.93 -14.48
CA GLY A 79 12.19 -12.24 -15.88
C GLY A 79 11.94 -13.68 -16.29
N VAL A 80 11.47 -14.55 -15.39
CA VAL A 80 11.28 -15.99 -15.65
C VAL A 80 9.83 -16.40 -15.42
N LEU A 81 9.35 -17.34 -16.24
CA LEU A 81 8.05 -17.97 -16.07
C LEU A 81 8.16 -19.28 -15.29
N HIS A 82 7.36 -19.39 -14.24
CA HIS A 82 7.20 -20.60 -13.47
C HIS A 82 5.84 -21.22 -13.74
N VAL A 83 5.81 -22.48 -14.14
CA VAL A 83 4.58 -23.23 -14.31
C VAL A 83 4.04 -23.62 -12.94
N LEU A 84 2.82 -23.20 -12.61
CA LEU A 84 2.16 -23.56 -11.35
C LEU A 84 1.20 -24.75 -11.53
N ARG A 85 0.40 -24.72 -12.60
CA ARG A 85 -0.51 -25.81 -12.98
C ARG A 85 -0.43 -26.01 -14.48
N ARG A 86 -0.27 -27.27 -14.92
CA ARG A 86 -0.22 -27.63 -16.34
C ARG A 86 -1.59 -28.04 -16.83
N SER A 87 -1.87 -27.68 -18.08
CA SER A 87 -2.98 -28.28 -18.80
C SER A 87 -2.74 -29.79 -19.00
N SER A 88 -3.84 -30.53 -19.01
CA SER A 88 -3.87 -31.96 -19.36
C SER A 88 -4.09 -32.21 -20.86
N PHE A 89 -4.32 -31.16 -21.66
CA PHE A 89 -4.65 -31.26 -23.08
C PHE A 89 -4.13 -30.05 -23.87
N PHE A 90 -3.25 -30.30 -24.84
CA PHE A 90 -2.67 -29.27 -25.70
C PHE A 90 -3.25 -29.37 -27.12
N PRO A 91 -4.25 -28.54 -27.46
CA PRO A 91 -4.70 -28.44 -28.84
C PRO A 91 -3.58 -27.85 -29.73
N THR A 92 -3.48 -28.33 -30.96
CA THR A 92 -2.32 -28.08 -31.85
C THR A 92 -2.47 -26.88 -32.78
N ARG A 93 -3.55 -26.08 -32.66
CA ARG A 93 -3.84 -25.01 -33.62
C ARG A 93 -3.46 -23.61 -33.12
N ASN A 94 -4.11 -23.13 -32.07
CA ASN A 94 -3.97 -21.75 -31.59
C ASN A 94 -3.68 -21.69 -30.09
N HIS A 95 -2.97 -20.63 -29.68
CA HIS A 95 -2.61 -20.36 -28.29
C HIS A 95 -2.97 -18.93 -27.90
N ASP A 96 -3.87 -18.75 -26.95
CA ASP A 96 -4.19 -17.43 -26.41
C ASP A 96 -3.49 -17.21 -25.07
N VAL A 97 -3.05 -15.98 -24.83
CA VAL A 97 -2.35 -15.60 -23.60
C VAL A 97 -3.21 -14.62 -22.82
N ILE A 98 -3.41 -14.90 -21.54
CA ILE A 98 -4.13 -14.06 -20.60
C ILE A 98 -3.14 -13.54 -19.57
N LEU A 99 -2.90 -12.23 -19.58
CA LEU A 99 -2.08 -11.55 -18.58
C LEU A 99 -2.98 -10.97 -17.51
N VAL A 100 -2.73 -11.31 -16.25
CA VAL A 100 -3.51 -10.81 -15.11
C VAL A 100 -2.63 -9.97 -14.22
N GLY A 101 -3.01 -8.71 -14.00
CA GLY A 101 -2.28 -7.76 -13.17
C GLY A 101 -3.00 -6.44 -13.04
N HIS A 102 -2.55 -5.61 -12.12
CA HIS A 102 -2.95 -4.22 -11.96
C HIS A 102 -2.31 -3.38 -13.06
N GLY A 103 -3.10 -2.53 -13.71
CA GLY A 103 -2.55 -1.44 -14.53
C GLY A 103 -1.96 -0.40 -13.60
N ARG A 104 -0.93 0.35 -14.01
CA ARG A 104 -0.42 1.47 -13.22
C ARG A 104 -0.37 2.72 -14.07
N LYS A 105 -0.52 3.90 -13.48
CA LYS A 105 -0.30 5.14 -14.24
C LYS A 105 1.20 5.38 -14.32
N GLY A 106 1.76 5.34 -15.54
CA GLY A 106 3.19 5.59 -15.75
C GLY A 106 3.50 7.08 -15.89
N THR A 107 4.75 7.45 -15.57
CA THR A 107 5.30 8.81 -15.67
C THR A 107 5.51 9.27 -17.11
N ASN A 108 5.55 8.34 -18.05
CA ASN A 108 5.91 8.55 -19.46
C ASN A 108 4.69 8.41 -20.39
N GLU A 109 3.51 8.83 -19.93
CA GLU A 109 2.23 8.79 -20.68
C GLU A 109 1.71 7.40 -21.06
N THR A 110 2.41 6.32 -20.72
CA THR A 110 1.98 4.92 -20.92
C THR A 110 1.83 4.19 -19.59
N ALA A 111 0.70 3.53 -19.39
CA ALA A 111 0.37 2.75 -18.21
C ALA A 111 0.94 1.33 -18.30
N PRO A 112 1.94 0.94 -17.46
CA PRO A 112 2.45 -0.43 -17.47
C PRO A 112 1.47 -1.41 -16.81
N LEU A 113 1.55 -2.69 -17.19
CA LEU A 113 0.85 -3.79 -16.53
C LEU A 113 1.76 -4.39 -15.46
N ALA A 114 1.31 -4.48 -14.21
CA ALA A 114 2.08 -5.01 -13.08
C ALA A 114 3.47 -4.33 -12.93
N GLY A 115 3.59 -3.06 -13.34
CA GLY A 115 4.86 -2.32 -13.37
C GLY A 115 5.78 -2.67 -14.55
N HIS A 116 5.33 -3.51 -15.48
CA HIS A 116 6.06 -3.86 -16.70
C HIS A 116 5.56 -3.04 -17.90
N GLY A 117 6.48 -2.31 -18.53
CA GLY A 117 6.22 -1.60 -19.77
C GLY A 117 6.13 -2.52 -20.99
N SER A 118 5.70 -1.95 -22.11
CA SER A 118 5.44 -2.63 -23.38
C SER A 118 6.60 -3.51 -23.86
N GLU A 119 7.85 -3.08 -23.69
CA GLU A 119 9.02 -3.85 -24.11
C GLU A 119 9.20 -5.17 -23.36
N VAL A 120 9.01 -5.14 -22.03
CA VAL A 120 9.16 -6.32 -21.18
C VAL A 120 8.05 -7.32 -21.49
N LEU A 121 6.82 -6.83 -21.65
CA LEU A 121 5.68 -7.65 -22.03
C LEU A 121 5.89 -8.28 -23.40
N ALA A 122 6.32 -7.50 -24.40
CA ALA A 122 6.55 -8.00 -25.76
C ALA A 122 7.67 -9.05 -25.84
N ARG A 123 8.79 -8.85 -25.12
CA ARG A 123 9.86 -9.86 -25.02
C ARG A 123 9.33 -11.18 -24.47
N TYR A 124 8.51 -11.11 -23.42
CA TYR A 124 7.86 -12.29 -22.86
C TYR A 124 6.96 -12.99 -23.89
N MET A 125 6.13 -12.24 -24.63
CA MET A 125 5.26 -12.81 -25.66
C MET A 125 6.05 -13.47 -26.77
N SER A 126 7.17 -12.85 -27.17
CA SER A 126 8.10 -13.42 -28.15
C SER A 126 8.67 -14.76 -27.68
N ILE A 127 9.04 -14.89 -26.40
CA ILE A 127 9.49 -16.16 -25.83
C ILE A 127 8.38 -17.21 -25.89
N LEU A 128 7.15 -16.88 -25.46
CA LEU A 128 6.03 -17.81 -25.54
C LEU A 128 5.72 -18.25 -26.97
N ASN A 129 5.76 -17.31 -27.93
CA ASN A 129 5.57 -17.60 -29.35
C ASN A 129 6.68 -18.50 -29.90
N ALA A 130 7.94 -18.26 -29.50
CA ALA A 130 9.11 -19.01 -29.96
C ALA A 130 9.14 -20.45 -29.45
N LEU A 131 8.59 -20.71 -28.25
CA LEU A 131 8.56 -22.05 -27.69
C LEU A 131 7.78 -23.04 -28.58
N ARG A 132 6.84 -22.58 -29.43
CA ARG A 132 6.02 -23.39 -30.37
C ARG A 132 5.30 -24.59 -29.73
N ILE A 133 5.30 -24.70 -28.39
CA ILE A 133 4.69 -25.82 -27.63
C ILE A 133 3.16 -25.82 -27.80
N PHE A 134 2.55 -24.65 -28.09
CA PHE A 134 1.10 -24.45 -28.05
C PHE A 134 0.46 -24.03 -29.38
N GLY A 135 1.21 -23.98 -30.49
CA GLY A 135 0.71 -23.53 -31.80
C GLY A 135 0.98 -22.03 -32.08
N HIS A 136 0.19 -21.43 -32.98
CA HIS A 136 0.31 -20.00 -33.32
C HIS A 136 -0.29 -19.12 -32.22
N LEU A 137 0.40 -18.04 -31.82
CA LEU A 137 -0.13 -17.08 -30.85
C LEU A 137 -1.36 -16.37 -31.44
N GLY A 138 -2.53 -16.63 -30.87
CA GLY A 138 -3.80 -16.05 -31.30
C GLY A 138 -3.95 -14.63 -30.76
N THR A 139 -4.55 -14.52 -29.58
CA THR A 139 -4.89 -13.25 -28.94
C THR A 139 -4.17 -13.08 -27.61
N ILE A 140 -3.79 -11.84 -27.29
CA ILE A 140 -3.32 -11.47 -25.96
C ILE A 140 -4.44 -10.73 -25.24
N SER A 141 -5.00 -11.33 -24.19
CA SER A 141 -5.97 -10.68 -23.30
C SER A 141 -5.26 -10.11 -22.08
N ILE A 142 -5.45 -8.82 -21.82
CA ILE A 142 -4.90 -8.10 -20.67
C ILE A 142 -6.04 -7.83 -19.70
N ILE A 143 -6.07 -8.61 -18.62
CA ILE A 143 -7.07 -8.52 -17.57
C ILE A 143 -6.56 -7.55 -16.50
N SER A 144 -6.91 -6.28 -16.69
CA SER A 144 -6.55 -5.13 -15.84
C SER A 144 -7.62 -4.05 -15.97
N CYS A 145 -7.87 -3.28 -14.91
CA CYS A 145 -8.73 -2.10 -15.01
C CYS A 145 -8.16 -1.06 -15.99
N ASN A 146 -9.04 -0.45 -16.78
CA ASN A 146 -8.82 0.79 -17.55
C ASN A 146 -7.65 0.85 -18.54
N LEU A 147 -6.87 -0.21 -18.78
CA LEU A 147 -5.78 -0.18 -19.78
C LEU A 147 -6.30 -0.04 -21.22
N GLY A 148 -7.56 -0.39 -21.48
CA GLY A 148 -8.21 -0.13 -22.78
C GLY A 148 -8.41 1.36 -23.08
N ASN A 149 -8.23 2.26 -22.10
CA ASN A 149 -8.26 3.71 -22.30
C ASN A 149 -6.90 4.28 -22.74
N ASP A 150 -5.82 3.51 -22.66
CA ASP A 150 -4.47 3.97 -22.95
C ASP A 150 -4.03 3.61 -24.38
N ARG A 151 -4.28 4.53 -25.32
CA ARG A 151 -3.85 4.36 -26.72
C ARG A 151 -2.33 4.24 -26.86
N ASN A 152 -1.56 4.94 -26.04
CA ASN A 152 -0.10 4.94 -26.15
C ASN A 152 0.46 3.58 -25.75
N PHE A 153 -0.02 3.01 -24.63
CA PHE A 153 0.32 1.66 -24.21
C PHE A 153 -0.05 0.62 -25.28
N MET A 154 -1.29 0.66 -25.79
CA MET A 154 -1.75 -0.27 -26.84
C MET A 154 -0.89 -0.19 -28.09
N LEU A 155 -0.63 1.03 -28.59
CA LEU A 155 0.19 1.28 -29.76
C LEU A 155 1.62 0.77 -29.55
N GLN A 156 2.26 1.16 -28.45
CA GLN A 156 3.65 0.80 -28.18
C GLN A 156 3.82 -0.72 -28.02
N LEU A 157 2.93 -1.38 -27.28
CA LEU A 157 2.99 -2.84 -27.10
C LEU A 157 2.86 -3.56 -28.43
N LEU A 158 1.87 -3.20 -29.25
CA LEU A 158 1.69 -3.82 -30.56
C LEU A 158 2.85 -3.53 -31.53
N GLN A 159 3.42 -2.32 -31.50
CA GLN A 159 4.58 -1.97 -32.32
C GLN A 159 5.81 -2.79 -31.94
N VAL A 160 6.08 -2.93 -30.64
CA VAL A 160 7.20 -3.76 -30.17
C VAL A 160 6.95 -5.23 -30.50
N LEU A 161 5.73 -5.75 -30.33
CA LEU A 161 5.37 -7.11 -30.73
C LEU A 161 5.62 -7.36 -32.23
N ARG A 162 5.17 -6.44 -33.10
CA ARG A 162 5.42 -6.52 -34.55
C ARG A 162 6.92 -6.49 -34.87
N SER A 163 7.71 -5.67 -34.17
CA SER A 163 9.17 -5.64 -34.34
C SER A 163 9.86 -6.96 -33.97
N LEU A 164 9.22 -7.75 -33.10
CA LEU A 164 9.64 -9.11 -32.71
C LEU A 164 8.96 -10.20 -33.55
N SER A 165 8.38 -9.85 -34.70
CA SER A 165 7.65 -10.75 -35.61
C SER A 165 6.47 -11.47 -34.95
N VAL A 166 5.80 -10.82 -33.99
CA VAL A 166 4.57 -11.28 -33.36
C VAL A 166 3.42 -10.39 -33.81
N GLU A 167 2.61 -10.88 -34.76
CA GLU A 167 1.37 -10.21 -35.18
C GLU A 167 0.18 -10.80 -34.42
N THR A 168 -0.53 -9.96 -33.69
CA THR A 168 -1.62 -10.37 -32.80
C THR A 168 -2.55 -9.20 -32.49
N LYS A 169 -3.64 -9.49 -31.78
CA LYS A 169 -4.60 -8.51 -31.27
C LYS A 169 -4.50 -8.47 -29.75
N LEU A 170 -4.73 -7.29 -29.19
CA LEU A 170 -4.91 -7.11 -27.76
C LEU A 170 -6.40 -7.05 -27.43
N HIS A 171 -6.82 -7.78 -26.40
CA HIS A 171 -8.11 -7.59 -25.74
C HIS A 171 -7.87 -6.93 -24.38
N LEU A 172 -8.43 -5.74 -24.17
CA LEU A 172 -8.31 -4.97 -22.94
C LEU A 172 -9.70 -4.52 -22.47
N TYR A 173 -9.75 -3.86 -21.33
CA TYR A 173 -10.99 -3.29 -20.80
C TYR A 173 -10.83 -1.81 -20.44
N ASN A 174 -11.88 -1.03 -20.70
CA ASN A 174 -11.94 0.42 -20.43
C ASN A 174 -12.67 0.78 -19.13
N SER A 175 -12.96 -0.22 -18.29
CA SER A 175 -13.68 -0.08 -17.02
C SER A 175 -12.97 -0.79 -15.87
N PHE A 176 -13.55 -0.73 -14.67
CA PHE A 176 -13.11 -1.56 -13.57
C PHE A 176 -13.44 -3.03 -13.81
N LEU A 177 -12.53 -3.91 -13.41
CA LEU A 177 -12.62 -5.36 -13.55
C LEU A 177 -12.51 -6.07 -12.22
N SER A 178 -13.24 -7.17 -12.12
CA SER A 178 -13.07 -8.21 -11.10
C SER A 178 -13.31 -9.57 -11.75
N VAL A 179 -12.72 -10.62 -11.20
CA VAL A 179 -12.99 -12.00 -11.62
C VAL A 179 -13.73 -12.70 -10.48
N ARG A 180 -14.92 -13.21 -10.78
CA ARG A 180 -15.73 -13.96 -9.82
C ARG A 180 -15.19 -15.38 -9.65
N SER A 181 -15.57 -16.07 -8.58
CA SER A 181 -15.07 -17.41 -8.24
C SER A 181 -15.32 -18.50 -9.29
N ASP A 182 -16.23 -18.29 -10.22
CA ASP A 182 -16.50 -19.16 -11.38
C ASP A 182 -15.67 -18.80 -12.63
N GLY A 183 -14.76 -17.83 -12.51
CA GLY A 183 -13.94 -17.32 -13.60
C GLY A 183 -14.70 -16.40 -14.57
N GLU A 184 -15.88 -15.92 -14.18
CA GLU A 184 -16.57 -14.88 -14.95
C GLU A 184 -15.93 -13.51 -14.71
N ILE A 185 -15.71 -12.77 -15.80
CA ILE A 185 -15.19 -11.40 -15.74
C ILE A 185 -16.37 -10.47 -15.49
N MET A 186 -16.29 -9.74 -14.39
CA MET A 186 -17.25 -8.73 -13.97
C MET A 186 -16.66 -7.35 -14.28
N THR A 187 -17.48 -6.49 -14.88
CA THR A 187 -17.14 -5.10 -15.18
C THR A 187 -18.00 -4.17 -14.35
N ARG A 188 -17.45 -3.04 -13.89
CA ARG A 188 -18.22 -2.05 -13.14
C ARG A 188 -18.49 -0.79 -13.96
N SER A 189 -19.76 -0.44 -14.07
CA SER A 189 -20.25 0.80 -14.69
C SER A 189 -21.20 1.50 -13.70
N ASP A 190 -21.04 2.80 -13.48
CA ASP A 190 -21.93 3.60 -12.62
C ASP A 190 -22.17 2.99 -11.23
N GLY A 191 -21.11 2.40 -10.66
CA GLY A 191 -21.15 1.79 -9.34
C GLY A 191 -21.67 0.35 -9.31
N VAL A 192 -22.20 -0.17 -10.42
CA VAL A 192 -22.88 -1.46 -10.52
C VAL A 192 -22.02 -2.49 -11.26
N TRP A 193 -21.96 -3.71 -10.76
CA TRP A 193 -21.28 -4.82 -11.42
C TRP A 193 -22.21 -5.53 -12.39
N SER A 194 -21.78 -5.65 -13.64
CA SER A 194 -22.42 -6.42 -14.69
C SER A 194 -21.46 -7.51 -15.16
N SER A 195 -22.03 -8.64 -15.58
CA SER A 195 -21.27 -9.65 -16.31
C SER A 195 -21.51 -9.52 -17.82
N HIS A 196 -20.66 -10.12 -18.64
CA HIS A 196 -20.79 -10.10 -20.11
C HIS A 196 -20.97 -8.71 -20.76
N ASP A 197 -20.46 -7.64 -20.14
CA ASP A 197 -20.54 -6.29 -20.71
C ASP A 197 -19.47 -6.06 -21.79
N LEU A 198 -19.79 -6.51 -23.00
CA LEU A 198 -18.89 -6.40 -24.16
C LEU A 198 -18.59 -4.94 -24.53
N SER A 199 -19.45 -3.99 -24.17
CA SER A 199 -19.22 -2.55 -24.40
C SER A 199 -17.98 -2.02 -23.66
N ARG A 200 -17.48 -2.78 -22.67
CA ARG A 200 -16.28 -2.44 -21.92
C ARG A 200 -15.01 -3.08 -22.44
N LYS A 201 -15.14 -4.04 -23.35
CA LYS A 201 -14.01 -4.72 -23.98
C LYS A 201 -13.53 -3.92 -25.19
N VAL A 202 -12.24 -3.60 -25.19
CA VAL A 202 -11.53 -2.90 -26.26
C VAL A 202 -10.64 -3.90 -26.97
N ILE A 203 -10.81 -4.00 -28.30
CA ILE A 203 -9.95 -4.78 -29.19
C ILE A 203 -9.02 -3.81 -29.90
N ALA A 204 -7.72 -4.01 -29.74
CA ALA A 204 -6.69 -3.22 -30.38
C ALA A 204 -5.83 -4.07 -31.32
N GLU A 205 -5.62 -3.58 -32.54
CA GLU A 205 -4.76 -4.19 -33.55
C GLU A 205 -4.06 -3.09 -34.36
N LEU A 206 -2.92 -3.41 -34.98
CA LEU A 206 -2.27 -2.51 -35.92
C LEU A 206 -2.70 -2.83 -37.34
N ASP A 207 -2.95 -1.81 -38.14
CA ASP A 207 -3.18 -1.99 -39.57
C ASP A 207 -1.86 -2.29 -40.33
N HIS A 208 -1.95 -2.40 -41.66
CA HIS A 208 -0.81 -2.64 -42.53
C HIS A 208 0.21 -1.49 -42.55
N ARG A 209 -0.18 -0.27 -42.16
CA ARG A 209 0.69 0.92 -42.10
C ARG A 209 1.37 1.06 -40.74
N GLY A 210 0.87 0.37 -39.72
CA GLY A 210 1.35 0.51 -38.34
C GLY A 210 0.52 1.46 -37.49
N ASP A 211 -0.66 1.86 -37.97
CA ASP A 211 -1.60 2.70 -37.23
C ASP A 211 -2.49 1.85 -36.31
N LEU A 212 -2.79 2.37 -35.13
CA LEU A 212 -3.61 1.69 -34.13
C LEU A 212 -5.10 1.75 -34.50
N LEU A 213 -5.69 0.59 -34.75
CA LEU A 213 -7.12 0.37 -34.86
C LEU A 213 -7.68 -0.12 -33.53
N THR A 214 -8.64 0.62 -32.97
CA THR A 214 -9.36 0.26 -31.75
C THR A 214 -10.82 0.03 -32.08
N LYS A 215 -11.37 -1.12 -31.68
CA LYS A 215 -12.79 -1.45 -31.80
C LYS A 215 -13.35 -1.74 -30.41
N VAL A 216 -14.52 -1.21 -30.10
CA VAL A 216 -15.30 -1.61 -28.93
C VAL A 216 -16.35 -2.58 -29.42
N GLU A 217 -16.46 -3.75 -28.78
CA GLU A 217 -17.53 -4.70 -29.14
C GLU A 217 -18.88 -4.09 -28.76
N LEU A 218 -19.78 -3.99 -29.74
CA LEU A 218 -21.16 -3.59 -29.49
C LEU A 218 -21.89 -4.80 -28.89
N GLY A 219 -22.45 -4.63 -27.70
CA GLY A 219 -23.22 -5.67 -27.02
C GLY A 219 -23.98 -5.11 -25.82
N CYS A 220 -25.05 -5.80 -25.43
CA CYS A 220 -25.77 -5.48 -24.20
C CYS A 220 -25.00 -6.01 -22.99
N ALA A 221 -24.96 -5.23 -21.91
CA ALA A 221 -24.49 -5.72 -20.63
C ALA A 221 -25.36 -6.92 -20.19
N GLY A 222 -24.71 -7.97 -19.70
CA GLY A 222 -25.37 -9.11 -19.08
C GLY A 222 -25.92 -8.77 -17.69
N PRO A 223 -26.34 -9.80 -16.93
CA PRO A 223 -27.02 -9.61 -15.65
C PRO A 223 -26.22 -8.74 -14.67
N VAL A 224 -26.93 -7.80 -14.07
CA VAL A 224 -26.41 -6.97 -12.97
C VAL A 224 -26.35 -7.79 -11.68
N SER A 225 -25.25 -7.68 -10.95
CA SER A 225 -25.00 -8.34 -9.67
C SER A 225 -24.87 -7.30 -8.54
N PRO A 226 -25.99 -6.82 -7.96
CA PRO A 226 -25.98 -5.70 -7.02
C PRO A 226 -25.33 -6.03 -5.67
N HIS A 227 -25.31 -7.31 -5.28
CA HIS A 227 -24.70 -7.78 -4.02
C HIS A 227 -23.24 -8.24 -4.19
N TYR A 228 -22.73 -8.24 -5.41
CA TYR A 228 -21.34 -8.60 -5.66
C TYR A 228 -20.43 -7.44 -5.23
N LYS A 229 -19.57 -7.68 -4.23
CA LYS A 229 -18.63 -6.65 -3.76
C LYS A 229 -17.41 -6.52 -4.70
N GLY A 230 -16.95 -7.64 -5.23
CA GLY A 230 -15.85 -7.75 -6.19
C GLY A 230 -14.48 -7.38 -5.64
N SER A 231 -13.45 -8.15 -6.00
CA SER A 231 -12.05 -7.80 -5.77
C SER A 231 -11.52 -7.12 -7.04
N VAL A 232 -11.26 -5.81 -6.97
CA VAL A 232 -10.97 -4.98 -8.16
C VAL A 232 -9.51 -5.08 -8.58
N LEU A 233 -9.24 -5.31 -9.86
CA LEU A 233 -7.90 -5.25 -10.45
C LEU A 233 -7.47 -3.80 -10.73
N TYR A 234 -7.35 -2.97 -9.70
CA TYR A 234 -7.24 -1.51 -9.80
C TYR A 234 -6.13 -0.96 -10.71
N LEU A 235 -6.33 0.26 -11.24
CA LEU A 235 -5.26 1.06 -11.82
C LEU A 235 -4.49 1.71 -10.65
N GLN A 236 -3.30 1.23 -10.35
CA GLN A 236 -2.45 1.74 -9.30
C GLN A 236 -1.87 3.11 -9.71
N THR A 237 -2.49 4.20 -9.26
CA THR A 237 -1.90 5.53 -9.30
C THR A 237 -1.16 5.78 -8.00
N PHE A 238 0.15 5.54 -7.98
CA PHE A 238 1.00 6.07 -6.90
C PHE A 238 2.19 6.82 -7.48
N GLU A 239 1.92 7.74 -8.40
CA GLU A 239 2.83 8.87 -8.52
C GLU A 239 2.71 9.71 -7.25
N TRP A 240 3.85 9.97 -6.61
CA TRP A 240 3.91 10.98 -5.57
C TRP A 240 3.33 12.29 -6.14
N PRO A 241 2.38 12.92 -5.45
CA PRO A 241 1.66 14.03 -6.03
C PRO A 241 2.63 15.20 -6.26
N ARG A 242 2.69 15.67 -7.52
CA ARG A 242 3.66 16.67 -7.97
C ARG A 242 3.36 18.08 -7.46
N ASN A 243 2.10 18.33 -7.12
CA ASN A 243 1.64 19.60 -6.59
C ASN A 243 0.74 19.36 -5.37
N PRO A 244 0.77 20.26 -4.38
CA PRO A 244 -0.15 20.28 -3.27
C PRO A 244 -1.61 20.35 -3.68
N GLN A 245 -2.41 19.47 -3.08
CA GLN A 245 -3.83 19.30 -3.34
C GLN A 245 -4.55 18.78 -2.09
N MET A 246 -5.86 18.91 -2.06
CA MET A 246 -6.70 18.44 -0.96
C MET A 246 -7.05 16.97 -1.17
N PHE A 247 -6.91 16.15 -0.13
CA PHE A 247 -7.20 14.71 -0.21
C PHE A 247 -8.42 14.31 0.60
N VAL A 248 -8.79 15.09 1.63
CA VAL A 248 -10.03 14.85 2.35
C VAL A 248 -11.22 15.28 1.49
N PRO A 249 -12.28 14.44 1.38
CA PRO A 249 -13.49 14.79 0.62
C PRO A 249 -14.07 16.14 1.01
N MET A 250 -14.62 16.86 0.03
CA MET A 250 -15.13 18.21 0.22
C MET A 250 -16.24 18.27 1.28
N GLU A 251 -17.07 17.25 1.37
CA GLU A 251 -18.18 17.10 2.31
C GLU A 251 -17.66 17.09 3.75
N LEU A 252 -16.58 16.33 3.98
CA LEU A 252 -15.93 16.26 5.28
C LEU A 252 -15.16 17.54 5.60
N ARG A 253 -14.56 18.21 4.61
CA ARG A 253 -13.89 19.51 4.82
C ARG A 253 -14.88 20.62 5.18
N LYS A 254 -16.08 20.60 4.61
CA LYS A 254 -17.20 21.49 5.01
C LYS A 254 -17.64 21.21 6.46
N LYS A 255 -17.73 19.94 6.84
CA LYS A 255 -18.10 19.51 8.21
C LYS A 255 -17.00 19.83 9.24
N TYR A 256 -15.74 19.70 8.86
CA TYR A 256 -14.57 19.81 9.72
C TYR A 256 -13.60 20.89 9.18
N PRO A 257 -13.83 22.17 9.52
CA PRO A 257 -13.21 23.29 8.82
C PRO A 257 -11.70 23.45 9.05
N PHE A 258 -11.10 22.76 10.03
CA PHE A 258 -9.66 22.86 10.30
C PHE A 258 -8.83 21.81 9.54
N ILE A 259 -9.49 20.89 8.82
CA ILE A 259 -8.81 19.88 8.02
C ILE A 259 -8.01 20.52 6.89
N ASP A 260 -8.52 21.59 6.26
CA ASP A 260 -7.79 22.35 5.25
C ASP A 260 -6.39 22.76 5.73
N CYS A 261 -6.30 23.15 7.00
CA CYS A 261 -5.05 23.58 7.61
C CYS A 261 -4.14 22.43 8.00
N LEU A 262 -4.71 21.32 8.48
CA LEU A 262 -3.96 20.10 8.74
C LEU A 262 -3.37 19.50 7.46
N GLU A 263 -4.12 19.50 6.35
CA GLU A 263 -3.60 19.08 5.04
C GLU A 263 -2.46 19.99 4.58
N GLY A 264 -2.61 21.31 4.75
CA GLY A 264 -1.54 22.26 4.44
C GLY A 264 -0.25 22.04 5.24
N LEU A 265 -0.37 21.78 6.56
CA LEU A 265 0.76 21.41 7.41
C LEU A 265 1.41 20.09 6.94
N THR A 266 0.58 19.12 6.59
CA THR A 266 1.04 17.82 6.09
C THR A 266 1.83 17.97 4.79
N TRP A 267 1.36 18.82 3.88
CA TRP A 267 2.15 19.19 2.71
C TRP A 267 3.48 19.81 3.10
N SER A 268 3.53 20.78 4.00
CA SER A 268 4.83 21.40 4.37
C SER A 268 5.88 20.41 4.93
N LEU A 269 5.43 19.30 5.52
CA LEU A 269 6.29 18.24 6.06
C LEU A 269 6.73 17.21 5.01
N PHE A 270 5.85 16.89 4.06
CA PHE A 270 6.04 15.78 3.12
C PHE A 270 6.23 16.23 1.67
N PHE A 271 6.02 17.51 1.36
CA PHE A 271 6.24 18.11 0.04
C PHE A 271 7.73 18.34 -0.21
N GLU A 272 8.18 17.96 -1.40
CA GLU A 272 9.49 18.31 -1.99
C GLU A 272 10.74 18.05 -1.13
N GLU A 273 11.11 16.77 -1.00
CA GLU A 273 12.47 16.38 -1.37
C GLU A 273 12.38 15.25 -2.39
N ASN A 274 12.82 15.51 -3.62
CA ASN A 274 12.98 14.49 -4.66
C ASN A 274 14.08 13.47 -4.32
N GLU A 275 14.84 13.73 -3.27
CA GLU A 275 15.86 12.83 -2.79
C GLU A 275 15.24 11.57 -2.18
N ARG A 276 15.75 10.40 -2.56
CA ARG A 276 15.49 9.12 -1.89
C ARG A 276 16.26 9.06 -0.56
N ARG A 277 16.31 10.17 0.18
CA ARG A 277 17.01 10.28 1.44
C ARG A 277 16.41 9.28 2.43
N ARG A 278 17.29 8.60 3.13
CA ARG A 278 16.99 7.65 4.19
C ARG A 278 17.62 8.15 5.48
N ALA A 279 17.16 7.61 6.60
CA ALA A 279 17.89 7.68 7.85
C ALA A 279 19.30 7.08 7.67
N PRO A 280 20.27 7.49 8.51
CA PRO A 280 21.60 6.90 8.51
C PRO A 280 21.53 5.40 8.80
N ASP A 281 22.51 4.64 8.30
CA ASP A 281 22.66 3.25 8.69
C ASP A 281 23.10 3.19 10.16
N TYR A 282 22.51 2.27 10.92
CA TYR A 282 22.98 1.99 12.26
C TYR A 282 24.26 1.16 12.18
N VAL A 283 25.36 1.76 12.61
CA VAL A 283 26.63 1.10 12.82
C VAL A 283 26.87 1.10 14.33
N PRO A 284 26.93 -0.08 14.99
CA PRO A 284 27.28 -0.14 16.40
C PRO A 284 28.61 0.60 16.61
N ASP A 285 28.64 1.50 17.58
CA ASP A 285 29.73 2.44 17.79
C ASP A 285 31.10 1.72 17.85
N GLN A 286 32.09 2.18 17.08
CA GLN A 286 33.40 1.52 16.99
C GLN A 286 34.16 1.52 18.33
N ASP A 287 33.81 2.44 19.22
CA ASP A 287 34.34 2.52 20.58
C ASP A 287 33.61 1.58 21.56
N GLN A 288 32.37 1.16 21.26
CA GLN A 288 31.59 0.20 22.06
C GLN A 288 31.69 -1.23 21.48
N ARG A 289 32.91 -1.77 21.43
CA ARG A 289 33.30 -3.07 20.83
C ARG A 289 32.60 -4.34 21.37
N HIS A 290 31.54 -4.19 22.17
CA HIS A 290 30.84 -5.30 22.84
C HIS A 290 29.34 -5.37 22.58
N MET A 291 28.74 -4.40 21.86
CA MET A 291 27.31 -4.49 21.52
C MET A 291 27.08 -5.41 20.32
N THR A 292 26.21 -6.40 20.51
CA THR A 292 25.79 -7.32 19.45
C THR A 292 24.27 -7.38 19.35
N ALA A 293 23.76 -7.68 18.17
CA ALA A 293 22.33 -7.86 17.95
C ALA A 293 21.85 -9.15 18.63
N ILE A 294 21.13 -9.00 19.74
CA ILE A 294 20.44 -10.09 20.43
C ILE A 294 19.05 -10.24 19.83
N TRP A 295 18.87 -11.31 19.07
CA TRP A 295 17.59 -11.64 18.44
C TRP A 295 16.65 -12.37 19.39
N LEU A 296 15.36 -12.03 19.31
CA LEU A 296 14.28 -12.81 19.93
C LEU A 296 14.04 -14.09 19.13
N ILE A 297 14.08 -13.98 17.79
CA ILE A 297 14.04 -15.10 16.85
C ILE A 297 15.16 -14.86 15.85
N GLU A 298 16.11 -15.80 15.75
CA GLU A 298 17.24 -15.69 14.83
C GLU A 298 16.76 -15.59 13.37
N PRO A 299 17.16 -14.55 12.63
CA PRO A 299 16.91 -14.48 11.19
C PRO A 299 17.62 -15.63 10.47
N ARG A 300 17.08 -16.04 9.32
CA ARG A 300 17.77 -17.04 8.48
C ARG A 300 19.14 -16.49 8.06
N PRO A 301 20.19 -17.33 7.91
CA PRO A 301 21.55 -16.84 7.60
C PRO A 301 21.60 -15.90 6.38
N LYS A 302 20.92 -16.27 5.29
CA LYS A 302 20.81 -15.45 4.07
C LYS A 302 19.99 -14.17 4.24
N GLU A 303 19.06 -14.13 5.19
CA GLU A 303 18.31 -12.91 5.53
C GLU A 303 19.23 -12.00 6.34
N LYS A 304 19.90 -12.53 7.36
CA LYS A 304 20.81 -11.82 8.29
C LYS A 304 21.94 -11.08 7.57
N GLU A 305 22.56 -11.68 6.56
CA GLU A 305 23.63 -11.06 5.74
C GLU A 305 23.16 -9.83 4.94
N ASN A 306 21.85 -9.71 4.66
CA ASN A 306 21.29 -8.65 3.83
C ASN A 306 20.49 -7.61 4.63
N ILE A 307 20.48 -7.68 5.98
CA ILE A 307 19.77 -6.71 6.80
C ILE A 307 20.56 -5.41 6.86
N VAL A 308 19.95 -4.35 6.36
CA VAL A 308 20.41 -2.97 6.58
C VAL A 308 19.56 -2.35 7.68
N PHE A 309 20.19 -1.98 8.78
CA PHE A 309 19.53 -1.30 9.89
C PHE A 309 19.53 0.20 9.67
N LYS A 310 18.36 0.83 9.72
CA LYS A 310 18.23 2.29 9.70
C LYS A 310 18.10 2.84 11.12
N HIS A 311 18.91 3.84 11.46
CA HIS A 311 18.92 4.43 12.79
C HIS A 311 17.98 5.62 12.88
N ILE A 312 16.93 5.51 13.70
CA ILE A 312 16.02 6.62 13.97
C ILE A 312 16.47 7.28 15.28
N VAL A 313 17.27 8.36 15.19
CA VAL A 313 17.76 9.10 16.37
C VAL A 313 17.07 10.43 16.58
N ASN A 314 16.50 11.00 15.52
CA ASN A 314 15.81 12.28 15.59
C ASN A 314 14.51 12.25 14.76
N ILE A 315 13.75 13.33 14.85
CA ILE A 315 12.45 13.46 14.18
C ILE A 315 12.61 13.58 12.65
N GLN A 316 13.74 14.10 12.15
CA GLN A 316 14.01 14.14 10.72
C GLN A 316 14.21 12.74 10.13
N ASP A 317 14.95 11.87 10.82
CA ASP A 317 15.11 10.46 10.44
C ASP A 317 13.76 9.75 10.39
N LEU A 318 12.93 9.99 11.40
CA LEU A 318 11.58 9.46 11.47
C LEU A 318 10.72 9.92 10.28
N LEU A 319 10.77 11.22 9.93
CA LEU A 319 10.03 11.80 8.81
C LEU A 319 10.46 11.22 7.46
N VAL A 320 11.76 11.11 7.19
CA VAL A 320 12.25 10.56 5.91
C VAL A 320 11.93 9.08 5.78
N GLU A 321 11.94 8.32 6.88
CA GLU A 321 11.55 6.91 6.85
C GLU A 321 10.03 6.74 6.70
N ILE A 322 9.20 7.56 7.35
CA ILE A 322 7.75 7.58 7.11
C ILE A 322 7.47 7.83 5.61
N ARG A 323 8.13 8.83 5.04
CA ARG A 323 8.04 9.17 3.62
C ARG A 323 8.47 8.01 2.72
N TYR A 324 9.57 7.34 3.04
CA TYR A 324 10.08 6.21 2.27
C TYR A 324 9.11 5.02 2.27
N ASN A 325 8.54 4.66 3.44
CA ASN A 325 7.64 3.51 3.57
C ASN A 325 6.25 3.73 2.96
N ALA A 326 5.88 5.00 2.77
CA ALA A 326 4.66 5.36 2.05
C ALA A 326 4.79 5.18 0.54
N ARG A 327 6.01 5.11 -0.01
CA ARG A 327 6.23 4.75 -1.42
C ARG A 327 6.03 3.24 -1.57
N GLU A 328 5.05 2.83 -2.38
CA GLU A 328 4.67 1.41 -2.52
C GLU A 328 5.68 0.55 -3.29
N GLU A 329 6.79 1.15 -3.76
CA GLU A 329 7.88 0.47 -4.48
C GLU A 329 8.81 -0.38 -3.57
N VAL A 330 8.62 -0.35 -2.25
CA VAL A 330 9.46 -1.09 -1.29
C VAL A 330 9.21 -2.62 -1.40
N ALA A 331 10.20 -3.34 -1.92
CA ALA A 331 10.09 -4.76 -2.25
C ALA A 331 10.30 -5.72 -1.06
N SER A 332 10.81 -5.26 0.08
CA SER A 332 11.19 -6.10 1.23
C SER A 332 10.79 -5.49 2.57
N ASP A 333 10.78 -6.32 3.62
CA ASP A 333 10.66 -5.82 5.00
C ASP A 333 11.86 -4.96 5.35
N LEU A 334 11.66 -4.00 6.27
CA LEU A 334 12.67 -3.03 6.67
C LEU A 334 12.96 -3.12 8.17
N TYR A 335 14.19 -2.78 8.55
CA TYR A 335 14.68 -2.88 9.91
C TYR A 335 15.11 -1.51 10.42
N TYR A 336 14.58 -1.13 11.58
CA TYR A 336 14.86 0.13 12.24
C TYR A 336 15.43 -0.10 13.62
N VAL A 337 16.36 0.78 14.02
CA VAL A 337 16.88 0.86 15.37
C VAL A 337 16.34 2.13 16.02
N LEU A 338 15.74 1.96 17.20
CA LEU A 338 15.21 3.04 18.04
C LEU A 338 15.50 2.68 19.51
N ASN A 339 16.27 3.50 20.22
CA ASN A 339 16.74 3.21 21.59
C ASN A 339 17.37 1.81 21.71
N GLU A 340 18.31 1.48 20.83
CA GLU A 340 18.97 0.18 20.70
C GLU A 340 18.06 -1.03 20.39
N CYS A 341 16.75 -0.83 20.29
CA CYS A 341 15.79 -1.88 19.97
C CYS A 341 15.64 -2.03 18.46
N ILE A 342 15.62 -3.28 17.99
CA ILE A 342 15.51 -3.64 16.57
C ILE A 342 14.06 -3.93 16.26
N TYR A 343 13.48 -3.14 15.35
CA TYR A 343 12.11 -3.27 14.89
C TYR A 343 12.08 -3.71 13.42
N LYS A 344 11.35 -4.78 13.14
CA LYS A 344 11.01 -5.21 11.78
C LYS A 344 9.65 -4.63 11.40
N VAL A 345 9.60 -3.89 10.30
CA VAL A 345 8.36 -3.36 9.72
C VAL A 345 8.01 -4.16 8.47
N HIS A 346 6.86 -4.82 8.51
CA HIS A 346 6.40 -5.66 7.40
C HIS A 346 5.91 -4.81 6.23
N ARG A 347 6.40 -5.11 5.03
CA ARG A 347 6.20 -4.23 3.87
C ARG A 347 4.75 -4.03 3.47
N LYS A 348 3.88 -5.05 3.63
CA LYS A 348 2.50 -5.04 3.07
C LYS A 348 1.50 -4.36 4.00
N ASN A 349 1.51 -4.72 5.28
CA ASN A 349 0.53 -4.25 6.26
C ASN A 349 1.10 -3.25 7.26
N LEU A 350 2.40 -2.93 7.15
CA LEU A 350 3.10 -1.99 8.03
C LEU A 350 3.09 -2.41 9.50
N SER A 351 2.90 -3.70 9.79
CA SER A 351 3.01 -4.18 11.17
C SER A 351 4.46 -4.06 11.65
N ALA A 352 4.64 -3.38 12.77
CA ALA A 352 5.94 -3.20 13.41
C ALA A 352 6.09 -4.20 14.55
N LYS A 353 7.17 -4.97 14.54
CA LYS A 353 7.47 -5.98 15.56
C LYS A 353 8.86 -5.75 16.14
N LEU A 354 8.97 -5.84 17.46
CA LEU A 354 10.26 -5.94 18.13
C LEU A 354 10.85 -7.31 17.80
N VAL A 355 12.06 -7.35 17.24
CA VAL A 355 12.72 -8.59 16.82
C VAL A 355 14.07 -8.82 17.50
N GLY A 356 14.62 -7.79 18.14
CA GLY A 356 15.86 -7.89 18.88
C GLY A 356 16.24 -6.57 19.55
N LYS A 357 17.43 -6.55 20.15
CA LYS A 357 18.04 -5.37 20.78
C LYS A 357 19.56 -5.47 20.68
N PHE A 358 20.24 -4.35 20.46
CA PHE A 358 21.69 -4.27 20.61
C PHE A 358 22.04 -4.21 22.10
N MET A 359 22.83 -5.17 22.57
CA MET A 359 23.18 -5.32 23.99
C MET A 359 24.63 -5.78 24.14
N GLY A 360 25.26 -5.42 25.27
CA GLY A 360 26.57 -5.93 25.67
C GLY A 360 26.52 -7.44 25.93
N THR A 361 27.51 -8.18 25.42
CA THR A 361 27.55 -9.65 25.54
C THR A 361 27.89 -10.17 26.93
N GLU A 362 28.45 -9.32 27.78
CA GLU A 362 28.90 -9.65 29.13
C GLU A 362 27.76 -9.87 30.14
N ASN A 363 26.55 -9.32 29.90
CA ASN A 363 25.44 -9.39 30.86
C ASN A 363 24.37 -10.41 30.45
N GLN A 364 24.68 -11.71 30.60
CA GLN A 364 23.75 -12.80 30.24
C GLN A 364 22.40 -12.72 30.96
N ALA A 365 22.38 -12.30 32.23
CA ALA A 365 21.12 -12.17 32.98
C ALA A 365 20.17 -11.14 32.37
N GLU A 366 20.70 -10.07 31.78
CA GLU A 366 19.89 -9.06 31.09
C GLU A 366 19.38 -9.56 29.73
N ILE A 367 20.22 -10.31 29.00
CA ILE A 367 19.86 -10.96 27.73
C ILE A 367 18.73 -11.97 27.93
N GLU A 368 18.83 -12.82 28.96
CA GLU A 368 17.79 -13.80 29.29
C GLU A 368 16.49 -13.13 29.70
N ARG A 369 16.56 -12.07 30.53
CA ARG A 369 15.39 -11.29 30.93
C ARG A 369 14.70 -10.63 29.74
N PHE A 370 15.48 -10.08 28.80
CA PHE A 370 14.95 -9.53 27.56
C PHE A 370 14.21 -10.60 26.75
N ARG A 371 14.83 -11.77 26.52
CA ARG A 371 14.19 -12.88 25.79
C ARG A 371 12.92 -13.36 26.46
N GLN A 372 12.94 -13.57 27.78
CA GLN A 372 11.77 -14.00 28.55
C GLN A 372 10.60 -13.01 28.45
N ASN A 373 10.87 -11.71 28.54
CA ASN A 373 9.85 -10.67 28.49
C ASN A 373 9.17 -10.53 27.12
N PHE A 374 9.77 -11.05 26.05
CA PHE A 374 9.32 -10.83 24.67
C PHE A 374 9.20 -12.11 23.82
N ASN A 375 9.28 -13.31 24.43
CA ASN A 375 9.32 -14.61 23.74
C ASN A 375 8.01 -14.99 22.99
N GLU A 376 6.86 -14.46 23.41
CA GLU A 376 5.52 -14.93 22.96
C GLU A 376 5.00 -14.24 21.67
N GLN A 377 5.82 -13.47 20.96
CA GLN A 377 5.33 -12.48 19.98
C GLN A 377 5.29 -12.98 18.54
N GLN A 378 4.34 -13.88 18.21
CA GLN A 378 4.14 -14.30 16.81
C GLN A 378 3.04 -13.51 16.06
N SER A 379 1.98 -13.05 16.73
CA SER A 379 0.85 -12.36 16.08
C SER A 379 1.03 -10.84 15.95
N GLU A 380 0.21 -10.21 15.10
CA GLU A 380 0.09 -8.76 15.03
C GLU A 380 -0.70 -8.27 16.23
N SER A 381 -0.11 -7.40 17.05
CA SER A 381 -0.76 -6.88 18.25
C SER A 381 -1.55 -5.61 17.93
N SER A 382 -2.75 -5.51 18.49
CA SER A 382 -3.54 -4.28 18.44
C SER A 382 -2.89 -3.17 19.28
N LEU A 383 -3.18 -1.90 19.00
CA LEU A 383 -2.69 -0.79 19.84
C LEU A 383 -3.14 -0.92 21.30
N GLN A 384 -4.33 -1.49 21.52
CA GLN A 384 -4.86 -1.74 22.86
C GLN A 384 -4.01 -2.77 23.62
N GLU A 385 -3.60 -3.86 22.98
CA GLU A 385 -2.68 -4.85 23.54
C GLU A 385 -1.31 -4.26 23.82
N LEU A 386 -0.76 -3.49 22.86
CA LEU A 386 0.55 -2.85 23.02
C LEU A 386 0.60 -1.86 24.18
N ARG A 387 -0.55 -1.26 24.53
CA ARG A 387 -0.68 -0.33 25.66
C ARG A 387 -0.76 -1.03 27.02
N GLN A 388 -1.06 -2.33 27.08
CA GLN A 388 -1.29 -2.99 28.37
C GLN A 388 -0.07 -2.86 29.30
N GLY A 389 -0.31 -2.42 30.53
CA GLY A 389 0.73 -2.17 31.52
C GLY A 389 1.56 -0.89 31.32
N LEU A 390 1.26 -0.07 30.31
CA LEU A 390 1.89 1.23 30.09
C LEU A 390 1.04 2.37 30.66
N LYS A 391 1.70 3.33 31.33
CA LYS A 391 1.06 4.52 31.88
C LYS A 391 1.01 5.62 30.82
N ALA A 392 -0.17 5.96 30.30
CA ALA A 392 -0.31 6.93 29.19
C ALA A 392 0.47 8.25 29.40
N SER A 393 0.52 8.77 30.63
CA SER A 393 1.27 9.99 30.98
C SER A 393 2.78 9.91 30.72
N LYS A 394 3.36 8.71 30.52
CA LYS A 394 4.77 8.49 30.24
C LYS A 394 5.13 8.44 28.76
N PHE A 395 4.15 8.47 27.86
CA PHE A 395 4.41 8.41 26.42
C PHE A 395 5.19 9.61 25.89
N ASN A 396 4.82 10.83 26.30
CA ASN A 396 5.56 12.02 25.89
C ASN A 396 6.94 12.11 26.55
N ASP A 397 7.10 11.60 27.78
CA ASP A 397 8.43 11.47 28.40
C ASP A 397 9.33 10.57 27.56
N PHE A 398 8.80 9.43 27.09
CA PHE A 398 9.50 8.51 26.17
C PHE A 398 9.87 9.21 24.85
N CYS A 399 8.92 9.90 24.21
CA CYS A 399 9.18 10.60 22.95
C CYS A 399 10.25 11.69 23.11
N ARG A 400 10.15 12.47 24.18
CA ARG A 400 11.12 13.51 24.52
C ARG A 400 12.51 12.93 24.74
N GLN A 401 12.62 11.87 25.53
CA GLN A 401 13.91 11.21 25.79
C GLN A 401 14.53 10.72 24.48
N THR A 402 13.75 9.99 23.69
CA THR A 402 14.18 9.39 22.43
C THR A 402 14.70 10.43 21.42
N PHE A 403 14.07 11.60 21.29
CA PHE A 403 14.39 12.57 20.23
C PHE A 403 15.14 13.83 20.69
N GLN A 404 15.38 14.00 22.00
CA GLN A 404 16.17 15.11 22.55
C GLN A 404 17.48 14.63 23.22
N PHE A 405 18.03 13.50 22.76
CA PHE A 405 19.32 12.94 23.18
C PHE A 405 19.41 12.57 24.68
N GLN A 406 18.32 12.08 25.27
CA GLN A 406 18.37 11.45 26.59
C GLN A 406 18.17 9.95 26.44
N GLN A 407 18.99 9.14 27.10
CA GLN A 407 18.76 7.70 27.14
C GLN A 407 17.36 7.44 27.72
N CYS A 408 16.54 6.68 27.00
CA CYS A 408 15.22 6.33 27.47
C CYS A 408 15.34 5.59 28.82
N SER A 409 14.55 6.02 29.81
CA SER A 409 14.74 5.59 31.21
C SER A 409 13.64 4.66 31.74
N TYR A 410 12.57 4.42 30.98
CA TYR A 410 11.40 3.67 31.47
C TYR A 410 10.72 2.88 30.36
N ASN A 411 10.67 1.54 30.49
CA ASN A 411 9.96 0.61 29.59
C ASN A 411 10.22 0.85 28.09
N CYS A 412 11.46 1.14 27.72
CA CYS A 412 11.83 1.62 26.38
C CYS A 412 11.46 0.63 25.27
N GLU A 413 11.61 -0.66 25.52
CA GLU A 413 11.27 -1.72 24.57
C GLU A 413 9.75 -1.73 24.28
N ARG A 414 8.94 -1.60 25.34
CA ARG A 414 7.46 -1.61 25.25
C ARG A 414 6.94 -0.31 24.65
N TRP A 415 7.45 0.83 25.09
CA TRP A 415 7.07 2.13 24.52
C TRP A 415 7.54 2.29 23.09
N GLY A 416 8.74 1.83 22.74
CA GLY A 416 9.22 1.82 21.37
C GLY A 416 8.37 0.93 20.47
N ARG A 417 7.93 -0.25 20.96
CA ARG A 417 6.99 -1.11 20.23
C ARG A 417 5.65 -0.40 19.99
N TYR A 418 5.10 0.24 21.02
CA TYR A 418 3.88 1.05 20.90
C TYR A 418 4.06 2.20 19.91
N PHE A 419 5.17 2.94 20.02
CA PHE A 419 5.50 4.09 19.17
C PHE A 419 5.63 3.71 17.70
N MET A 420 6.30 2.60 17.39
CA MET A 420 6.44 2.14 16.01
C MET A 420 5.08 1.79 15.39
N ALA A 421 4.12 1.31 16.17
CA ALA A 421 2.77 1.03 15.67
C ALA A 421 1.88 2.29 15.60
N ALA A 422 1.82 3.05 16.69
CA ALA A 422 0.91 4.18 16.89
C ALA A 422 1.37 5.46 16.16
N VAL A 423 2.68 5.69 16.05
CA VAL A 423 3.22 6.88 15.40
C VAL A 423 3.78 6.54 14.04
N PHE A 424 4.78 5.65 13.95
CA PHE A 424 5.47 5.38 12.68
C PHE A 424 4.53 4.74 11.65
N SER A 425 4.02 3.53 11.91
CA SER A 425 3.15 2.82 10.96
C SER A 425 1.84 3.56 10.68
N ALA A 426 1.26 4.21 11.67
CA ALA A 426 0.06 5.04 11.48
C ALA A 426 0.34 6.26 10.57
N SER A 427 1.50 6.90 10.73
CA SER A 427 1.91 8.02 9.87
C SER A 427 2.26 7.58 8.44
N VAL A 428 2.82 6.38 8.27
CA VAL A 428 3.02 5.80 6.93
C VAL A 428 1.68 5.57 6.24
N ARG A 429 0.68 5.10 6.99
CA ARG A 429 -0.69 4.96 6.46
C ARG A 429 -1.24 6.33 6.07
N ASN A 430 -1.27 7.30 6.98
CA ASN A 430 -1.81 8.64 6.73
C ASN A 430 -0.88 9.73 7.27
N PHE A 431 -0.28 10.53 6.39
CA PHE A 431 0.69 11.55 6.76
C PHE A 431 0.15 12.62 7.72
N ARG A 432 -1.15 12.90 7.70
CA ARG A 432 -1.78 13.84 8.65
C ARG A 432 -1.57 13.42 10.11
N THR A 433 -1.45 12.12 10.36
CA THR A 433 -1.15 11.56 11.69
C THR A 433 0.18 12.08 12.23
N PHE A 434 1.20 12.21 11.38
CA PHE A 434 2.51 12.70 11.82
C PHE A 434 2.46 14.18 12.20
N SER A 435 1.78 14.99 11.37
CA SER A 435 1.53 16.41 11.65
C SER A 435 0.85 16.60 13.00
N LEU A 436 -0.19 15.79 13.28
CA LEU A 436 -0.91 15.81 14.56
C LEU A 436 -0.05 15.33 15.74
N PHE A 437 0.80 14.33 15.53
CA PHE A 437 1.73 13.84 16.55
C PHE A 437 2.67 14.97 16.99
N LEU A 438 3.30 15.66 16.03
CA LEU A 438 4.17 16.80 16.33
C LEU A 438 3.42 17.90 17.08
N MET A 439 2.24 18.29 16.59
CA MET A 439 1.42 19.31 17.26
C MET A 439 1.01 18.91 18.68
N SER A 440 0.67 17.63 18.92
CA SER A 440 0.27 17.14 20.24
C SER A 440 1.43 17.11 21.23
N VAL A 441 2.62 16.69 20.78
CA VAL A 441 3.83 16.71 21.61
C VAL A 441 4.20 18.14 21.98
N ILE A 442 4.22 19.06 21.01
CA ILE A 442 4.50 20.48 21.25
C ILE A 442 3.46 21.08 22.20
N GLY A 443 2.17 20.86 21.94
CA GLY A 443 1.09 21.35 22.78
C GLY A 443 1.12 20.79 24.21
N CYS A 444 1.55 19.54 24.39
CA CYS A 444 1.77 18.97 25.72
C CYS A 444 2.90 19.69 26.47
N GLU A 445 4.04 19.93 25.83
CA GLU A 445 5.18 20.63 26.44
C GLU A 445 4.83 22.08 26.80
N VAL A 446 4.07 22.77 25.94
CA VAL A 446 3.48 24.08 26.25
C VAL A 446 2.60 23.98 27.51
N GLY A 447 1.69 23.00 27.57
CA GLY A 447 0.81 22.81 28.73
C GLY A 447 1.59 22.56 30.04
N ARG A 448 2.63 21.73 29.98
CA ARG A 448 3.51 21.42 31.12
C ARG A 448 4.23 22.65 31.64
N SER A 449 4.73 23.52 30.75
CA SER A 449 5.37 24.78 31.15
C SER A 449 4.44 25.70 31.95
N ARG A 450 3.12 25.53 31.80
CA ARG A 450 2.08 26.26 32.54
C ARG A 450 1.60 25.55 33.81
N GLY A 451 2.21 24.42 34.17
CA GLY A 451 1.77 23.61 35.30
C GLY A 451 0.43 22.89 35.09
N THR A 452 -0.01 22.72 33.83
CA THR A 452 -1.23 21.98 33.49
C THR A 452 -0.90 20.73 32.69
N ASP A 453 -1.32 19.56 33.18
CA ASP A 453 -1.25 18.32 32.41
C ASP A 453 -2.32 18.36 31.31
N SER A 454 -1.91 18.78 30.12
CA SER A 454 -2.77 18.86 28.95
C SER A 454 -3.25 17.47 28.52
N THR A 455 -4.52 17.34 28.13
CA THR A 455 -5.06 16.11 27.54
C THR A 455 -4.32 15.71 26.25
N LEU A 456 -3.62 16.66 25.61
CA LEU A 456 -2.72 16.42 24.48
C LEU A 456 -1.57 15.47 24.82
N CYS A 457 -1.15 15.42 26.09
CA CYS A 457 -0.05 14.56 26.53
C CYS A 457 -0.37 13.07 26.40
N THR A 458 -1.65 12.72 26.30
CA THR A 458 -2.15 11.35 26.19
C THR A 458 -2.90 11.08 24.89
N ALA A 459 -2.99 12.07 23.98
CA ALA A 459 -3.82 11.99 22.79
C ALA A 459 -3.46 10.81 21.86
N PHE A 460 -2.17 10.48 21.78
CA PHE A 460 -1.67 9.36 20.98
C PHE A 460 -1.65 8.02 21.73
N VAL A 461 -2.25 7.94 22.91
CA VAL A 461 -2.33 6.72 23.74
C VAL A 461 -3.77 6.35 24.13
N GLY A 462 -4.69 7.30 23.97
CA GLY A 462 -6.11 7.14 24.28
C GLY A 462 -6.98 7.03 23.03
N ASP A 463 -8.29 7.12 23.25
CA ASP A 463 -9.29 7.02 22.19
C ASP A 463 -9.27 8.23 21.24
N ASP A 464 -8.58 9.31 21.63
CA ASP A 464 -8.32 10.50 20.82
C ASP A 464 -7.34 10.23 19.66
N HIS A 465 -6.70 9.06 19.60
CA HIS A 465 -5.77 8.72 18.52
C HIS A 465 -6.52 8.70 17.17
N PRO A 466 -6.10 9.50 16.16
CA PRO A 466 -6.89 9.72 14.94
C PRO A 466 -7.12 8.45 14.13
N MET A 467 -6.17 7.53 14.18
CA MET A 467 -6.20 6.26 13.47
C MET A 467 -6.84 5.11 14.28
N VAL A 468 -7.34 5.34 15.50
CA VAL A 468 -8.07 4.30 16.26
C VAL A 468 -9.56 4.48 15.98
N THR A 469 -10.17 3.49 15.33
CA THR A 469 -11.60 3.52 14.96
C THR A 469 -12.34 2.32 15.50
N GLU A 470 -13.65 2.46 15.71
CA GLU A 470 -14.53 1.35 16.07
C GLU A 470 -14.81 0.44 14.87
N GLN A 471 -14.74 1.01 13.66
CA GLN A 471 -14.87 0.27 12.41
C GLN A 471 -13.54 -0.40 12.06
N PRO A 472 -13.58 -1.62 11.47
CA PRO A 472 -12.37 -2.28 10.99
C PRO A 472 -11.73 -1.47 9.87
N TRP A 473 -10.41 -1.55 9.81
CA TRP A 473 -9.65 -0.94 8.74
C TRP A 473 -10.04 -1.52 7.38
N PRO A 474 -10.16 -0.68 6.34
CA PRO A 474 -10.35 -1.17 4.98
C PRO A 474 -9.22 -2.09 4.50
N GLU A 475 -9.56 -3.15 3.77
CA GLU A 475 -8.61 -4.21 3.33
C GLU A 475 -7.51 -3.73 2.36
N HIS A 476 -7.70 -2.56 1.73
CA HIS A 476 -6.75 -1.97 0.79
C HIS A 476 -6.60 -0.47 1.06
N LEU A 477 -5.78 -0.13 2.06
CA LEU A 477 -5.44 1.25 2.33
C LEU A 477 -4.28 1.67 1.45
N GLN A 478 -4.51 2.76 0.75
CA GLN A 478 -3.45 3.57 0.17
C GLN A 478 -2.55 4.10 1.31
N ARG A 479 -1.42 4.73 0.98
CA ARG A 479 -0.46 5.24 1.96
C ARG A 479 -0.21 6.73 1.80
N GLY A 480 0.45 7.32 2.80
CA GLY A 480 0.89 8.70 2.78
C GLY A 480 -0.28 9.67 2.68
N PHE A 481 -0.27 10.52 1.65
CA PHE A 481 -1.34 11.49 1.41
C PHE A 481 -2.71 10.85 1.14
N TYR A 482 -2.71 9.61 0.65
CA TYR A 482 -3.88 8.87 0.21
C TYR A 482 -4.43 7.90 1.28
N GLY A 483 -3.75 7.79 2.43
CA GLY A 483 -4.05 6.83 3.51
C GLY A 483 -5.47 6.73 4.01
N CYS A 484 -6.12 7.88 4.05
CA CYS A 484 -7.44 8.08 4.62
C CYS A 484 -8.23 8.96 3.65
N THR A 485 -8.46 8.43 2.44
CA THR A 485 -9.19 9.07 1.36
C THR A 485 -10.13 8.07 0.71
N VAL A 486 -11.10 8.56 -0.05
CA VAL A 486 -12.00 7.76 -0.88
C VAL A 486 -12.22 8.50 -2.20
N ASP A 487 -12.19 7.78 -3.32
CA ASP A 487 -12.25 8.37 -4.68
C ASP A 487 -13.60 9.06 -4.97
N ASN A 488 -14.66 8.69 -4.23
CA ASN A 488 -15.93 9.41 -4.17
C ASN A 488 -16.66 9.08 -2.86
N TYR A 489 -16.78 10.08 -1.97
CA TYR A 489 -17.31 9.90 -0.62
C TYR A 489 -18.81 9.57 -0.60
N GLU A 490 -19.61 10.20 -1.45
CA GLU A 490 -21.07 10.06 -1.45
C GLU A 490 -21.53 8.65 -1.82
N ILE A 491 -20.81 7.99 -2.74
CA ILE A 491 -21.10 6.62 -3.20
C ILE A 491 -20.24 5.55 -2.50
N ALA A 492 -19.37 5.94 -1.56
CA ALA A 492 -18.55 4.99 -0.83
C ALA A 492 -19.44 4.09 0.05
N PRO A 493 -19.06 2.82 0.30
CA PRO A 493 -19.79 1.97 1.23
C PRO A 493 -19.97 2.65 2.60
N GLN A 494 -21.16 2.51 3.20
CA GLN A 494 -21.52 3.23 4.44
C GLN A 494 -20.50 3.01 5.58
N ASN A 495 -19.98 1.80 5.73
CA ASN A 495 -18.93 1.50 6.71
C ASN A 495 -17.62 2.28 6.43
N ARG A 496 -17.26 2.50 5.16
CA ARG A 496 -16.11 3.35 4.79
C ARG A 496 -16.38 4.82 5.04
N GLN A 497 -17.60 5.30 4.78
CA GLN A 497 -17.98 6.68 5.10
C GLN A 497 -17.90 6.94 6.61
N ILE A 498 -18.50 6.06 7.42
CA ILE A 498 -18.46 6.14 8.89
C ILE A 498 -17.02 6.09 9.39
N TRP A 499 -16.21 5.14 8.90
CA TRP A 499 -14.81 5.03 9.27
C TRP A 499 -14.02 6.31 8.96
N LEU A 500 -14.17 6.86 7.75
CA LEU A 500 -13.45 8.07 7.37
C LEU A 500 -13.94 9.30 8.15
N ASP A 501 -15.25 9.43 8.37
CA ASP A 501 -15.82 10.50 9.21
C ASP A 501 -15.25 10.45 10.63
N GLN A 502 -15.14 9.26 11.25
CA GLN A 502 -14.53 9.08 12.57
C GLN A 502 -13.07 9.52 12.60
N VAL A 503 -12.26 9.12 11.62
CA VAL A 503 -10.85 9.52 11.51
C VAL A 503 -10.75 11.04 11.39
N VAL A 504 -11.44 11.64 10.43
CA VAL A 504 -11.38 13.07 10.14
C VAL A 504 -11.93 13.92 11.30
N ALA A 505 -12.96 13.44 11.99
CA ALA A 505 -13.48 14.09 13.20
C ALA A 505 -12.41 14.18 14.30
N LYS A 506 -11.71 13.07 14.56
CA LYS A 506 -10.62 13.02 15.55
C LYS A 506 -9.44 13.87 15.13
N GLU A 507 -9.05 13.83 13.86
CA GLU A 507 -8.01 14.69 13.30
C GLU A 507 -8.32 16.17 13.53
N ASN A 508 -9.53 16.61 13.18
CA ASN A 508 -9.98 17.98 13.36
C ASN A 508 -10.02 18.39 14.83
N ALA A 509 -10.58 17.55 15.70
CA ALA A 509 -10.65 17.81 17.14
C ALA A 509 -9.26 17.95 17.77
N LEU A 510 -8.33 17.06 17.42
CA LEU A 510 -6.97 17.09 17.93
C LEU A 510 -6.19 18.31 17.43
N TYR A 511 -6.39 18.68 16.16
CA TYR A 511 -5.83 19.92 15.60
C TYR A 511 -6.31 21.16 16.36
N ILE A 512 -7.63 21.27 16.61
CA ILE A 512 -8.21 22.40 17.36
C ILE A 512 -7.63 22.48 18.77
N LYS A 513 -7.63 21.38 19.52
CA LYS A 513 -7.08 21.31 20.89
C LYS A 513 -5.61 21.75 20.90
N SER A 514 -4.82 21.26 19.95
CA SER A 514 -3.39 21.60 19.83
C SER A 514 -3.19 23.07 19.51
N LYS A 515 -3.93 23.61 18.54
CA LYS A 515 -3.88 25.02 18.15
C LYS A 515 -4.27 25.94 19.30
N GLN A 516 -5.33 25.63 20.04
CA GLN A 516 -5.78 26.43 21.18
C GLN A 516 -4.72 26.49 22.28
N MET A 517 -4.07 25.36 22.59
CA MET A 517 -3.01 25.31 23.59
C MET A 517 -1.83 26.21 23.21
N MET A 518 -1.43 26.18 21.93
CA MET A 518 -0.34 27.01 21.39
C MET A 518 -0.72 28.49 21.28
N ASN A 519 -1.97 28.83 20.92
CA ASN A 519 -2.41 30.22 20.75
C ASN A 519 -2.69 30.96 22.07
N ALA A 520 -2.94 30.25 23.17
CA ALA A 520 -3.19 30.86 24.48
C ALA A 520 -1.91 31.40 25.17
N VAL A 521 -0.78 31.49 24.44
CA VAL A 521 0.48 32.08 24.91
C VAL A 521 0.38 33.60 24.69
N ASN A 522 0.50 34.41 25.74
CA ASN A 522 0.93 35.80 25.54
C ASN A 522 2.35 35.72 24.97
N HIS A 523 2.52 36.16 23.73
CA HIS A 523 3.74 36.06 22.92
C HIS A 523 4.95 36.76 23.58
N ASP A 524 5.54 36.12 24.60
CA ASP A 524 6.90 36.39 25.02
C ASP A 524 7.81 35.64 24.03
N GLU A 525 8.53 36.43 23.23
CA GLU A 525 9.45 35.97 22.18
C GLU A 525 10.46 34.93 22.69
N GLN A 526 10.81 34.93 23.98
CA GLN A 526 11.78 34.00 24.57
C GLN A 526 11.19 32.59 24.69
N THR A 527 9.95 32.47 25.16
CA THR A 527 9.23 31.18 25.28
C THR A 527 8.90 30.61 23.90
N GLU A 528 8.51 31.47 22.96
CA GLU A 528 8.36 31.09 21.56
C GLU A 528 9.69 30.64 20.97
N LEU A 529 10.79 31.40 21.11
CA LEU A 529 12.10 31.02 20.57
C LEU A 529 12.70 29.76 21.22
N ASP A 530 12.32 29.40 22.44
CA ASP A 530 12.79 28.18 23.11
C ASP A 530 11.95 26.95 22.73
N ILE A 531 10.63 27.10 22.58
CA ILE A 531 9.72 26.07 22.04
C ILE A 531 9.99 25.87 20.55
N PHE A 532 10.06 26.96 19.78
CA PHE A 532 10.49 26.99 18.39
C PHE A 532 11.98 26.72 18.22
N GLY A 533 12.81 26.84 19.25
CA GLY A 533 14.23 26.48 19.29
C GLY A 533 14.42 24.97 19.38
N ARG A 534 13.68 24.35 20.32
CA ARG A 534 13.56 22.89 20.47
C ARG A 534 12.87 22.26 19.25
N VAL A 535 11.99 23.01 18.57
CA VAL A 535 11.40 22.64 17.27
C VAL A 535 12.25 23.11 16.07
N LYS A 536 13.19 24.04 16.21
CA LYS A 536 14.14 24.50 15.15
C LYS A 536 15.21 23.46 14.90
N VAL A 537 15.65 22.79 15.97
CA VAL A 537 16.45 21.56 15.86
C VAL A 537 15.63 20.47 15.14
N MET A 538 14.30 20.54 15.18
CA MET A 538 13.40 19.69 14.40
C MET A 538 13.05 20.21 13.00
N ASN A 539 13.26 21.50 12.64
CA ASN A 539 13.15 21.98 11.25
C ASN A 539 13.44 23.49 11.03
N LYS A 540 14.56 23.79 10.34
CA LYS A 540 14.78 25.08 9.64
C LYS A 540 14.09 25.13 8.26
N TYR A 541 13.68 23.97 7.71
CA TYR A 541 13.23 23.81 6.32
C TYR A 541 11.69 23.85 6.18
N VAL A 542 10.96 23.21 7.10
CA VAL A 542 9.47 23.13 7.05
C VAL A 542 8.79 24.49 7.15
N PHE A 543 9.31 25.42 7.95
CA PHE A 543 8.72 26.75 8.09
C PHE A 543 9.02 27.70 6.92
N SER A 544 10.21 27.59 6.30
CA SER A 544 10.53 28.36 5.08
C SER A 544 9.71 27.87 3.89
N SER A 545 9.58 26.55 3.70
CA SER A 545 8.76 25.96 2.64
C SER A 545 7.26 26.19 2.86
N TYR A 546 6.79 26.20 4.11
CA TYR A 546 5.42 26.60 4.49
C TYR A 546 5.07 28.04 4.04
N LEU A 547 6.01 28.98 4.15
CA LEU A 547 5.80 30.37 3.78
C LEU A 547 5.98 30.66 2.29
N GLU A 548 6.84 29.91 1.60
CA GLU A 548 7.09 30.07 0.15
C GLU A 548 6.02 29.37 -0.70
N PHE A 549 5.63 28.14 -0.37
CA PHE A 549 4.71 27.34 -1.16
C PHE A 549 3.28 27.93 -1.22
N PHE A 550 2.80 28.51 -0.12
CA PHE A 550 1.40 28.94 0.05
C PHE A 550 1.10 30.39 -0.36
N ARG A 551 2.05 31.12 -0.94
CA ARG A 551 1.85 32.53 -1.35
C ARG A 551 0.90 32.72 -2.55
N GLY A 552 0.54 31.65 -3.27
CA GLY A 552 -0.28 31.72 -4.49
C GLY A 552 -1.72 31.17 -4.43
N THR A 553 -2.04 30.24 -3.51
CA THR A 553 -3.30 29.47 -3.56
C THR A 553 -4.42 30.05 -2.67
N PRO A 554 -5.71 29.84 -3.00
CA PRO A 554 -6.85 30.23 -2.14
C PRO A 554 -6.77 29.64 -0.72
N GLU A 555 -6.29 28.40 -0.58
CA GLU A 555 -6.11 27.68 0.68
C GLU A 555 -4.95 28.27 1.49
N GLY A 556 -3.85 28.64 0.82
CA GLY A 556 -2.75 29.39 1.43
C GLY A 556 -3.16 30.76 1.93
N LYS A 557 -4.07 31.44 1.21
CA LYS A 557 -4.69 32.70 1.66
C LYS A 557 -5.59 32.50 2.89
N LYS A 558 -6.30 31.36 3.03
CA LYS A 558 -7.07 30.99 4.23
C LYS A 558 -6.18 30.69 5.44
N LEU A 559 -5.11 29.91 5.25
CA LEU A 559 -4.09 29.63 6.27
C LEU A 559 -3.36 30.90 6.73
N LYS A 560 -3.00 31.79 5.81
CA LYS A 560 -2.35 33.10 6.09
C LYS A 560 -3.24 34.03 6.92
N ARG A 561 -4.56 33.95 6.79
CA ARG A 561 -5.53 34.73 7.58
C ARG A 561 -5.75 34.15 8.98
N GLY A 562 -5.04 33.08 9.33
CA GLY A 562 -5.40 32.21 10.43
C GLY A 562 -6.63 31.40 10.04
N CYS A 563 -6.64 30.10 10.35
CA CYS A 563 -7.82 29.26 10.11
C CYS A 563 -8.97 29.69 11.04
N THR A 564 -9.61 30.81 10.74
CA THR A 564 -10.89 31.24 11.28
C THR A 564 -11.98 30.61 10.41
N PRO A 565 -12.98 29.95 11.00
CA PRO A 565 -14.10 29.46 10.22
C PRO A 565 -14.69 30.64 9.44
N THR A 566 -14.76 30.49 8.11
CA THR A 566 -15.47 31.45 7.27
C THR A 566 -16.95 31.38 7.62
N PHE A 567 -17.40 32.27 8.51
CA PHE A 567 -18.81 32.63 8.60
C PHE A 567 -19.15 33.43 7.35
N HIS A 568 -19.78 32.81 6.35
CA HIS A 568 -20.65 33.38 5.31
C HIS A 568 -21.09 32.16 4.46
N GLU A 569 -22.35 31.83 4.24
CA GLU A 569 -23.51 32.64 3.87
C GLU A 569 -24.80 32.05 4.48
N ASN A 570 -25.33 32.68 5.52
CA ASN A 570 -26.76 32.70 5.81
C ASN A 570 -27.07 34.18 5.90
N LEU A 571 -27.61 34.76 4.83
CA LEU A 571 -28.36 36.03 4.80
C LEU A 571 -28.73 36.33 3.34
N ASN A 572 -29.72 35.61 2.81
CA ASN A 572 -31.02 36.16 2.44
C ASN A 572 -31.89 35.07 1.77
N PRO A 573 -33.22 35.12 1.98
CA PRO A 573 -34.16 34.04 1.68
C PRO A 573 -34.31 33.71 0.19
#